data_AF-A0A929B5N8-F1
#
_entry.id   AF-A0A929B5N8-F1
#
_cell.length_a   1.000
_cell.length_b   1.000
_cell.length_c   1.000
_cell.angle_alpha   90.00
_cell.angle_beta   90.00
_cell.angle_gamma   90.00
#
_symmetry.space_group_name_H-M   'P 1'
#
loop_
_entity.id
_entity.type
_entity.pdbx_description
1 polymer ?
#
loop_
_entity_poly.entity_id
_entity_poly.type
_entity_poly.pdbx_seq_one_letter_code
_entity_poly.pdbx_strand_id
1 'polypeptide(L)'
;MATYELRNHEVFHIDPDSLKQEPGILVVRDDKTGAREVYPFYPEWWQQWQLWNVDIPKVSGMDNSALGMRVTQALKRYGFFKPYNLRHAWAVRTLEFGLPIELAAAQMGHSLSVHSRIYHRWIKRDHHQRVFDLLINRRDRPLPP
;
A
#
# COMPACT_ATOMS: atom_id res chain seq x y z
N MET A 1 -3.11 -6.85 -2.72
CA MET A 1 -3.60 -5.49 -3.04
C MET A 1 -4.06 -4.72 -1.81
N ALA A 2 -5.00 -5.24 -0.99
CA ALA A 2 -5.49 -4.50 0.19
C ALA A 2 -4.41 -4.18 1.25
N THR A 3 -3.48 -5.12 1.46
CA THR A 3 -2.36 -5.01 2.41
C THR A 3 -1.23 -4.11 1.93
N TYR A 4 -0.95 -4.12 0.62
CA TYR A 4 0.28 -3.56 0.03
C TYR A 4 0.02 -2.59 -1.12
N GLU A 5 -1.18 -2.01 -1.22
CA GLU A 5 -1.47 -0.87 -2.10
C GLU A 5 -1.29 -1.07 -3.63
N LEU A 6 -0.85 -2.24 -4.08
CA LEU A 6 -0.45 -2.53 -5.47
C LEU A 6 -1.41 -1.95 -6.51
N ARG A 7 -0.86 -1.30 -7.54
CA ARG A 7 -1.57 -1.08 -8.80
C ARG A 7 -2.00 -2.43 -9.36
N ASN A 8 -3.09 -2.46 -10.11
CA ASN A 8 -3.67 -3.70 -10.59
C ASN A 8 -2.64 -4.61 -11.30
N HIS A 9 -1.75 -4.05 -12.13
CA HIS A 9 -0.73 -4.82 -12.84
C HIS A 9 0.47 -5.20 -11.97
N GLU A 10 0.76 -4.45 -10.91
CA GLU A 10 1.93 -4.69 -10.03
C GLU A 10 1.85 -6.03 -9.31
N VAL A 11 0.66 -6.63 -9.19
CA VAL A 11 0.49 -8.00 -8.67
C VAL A 11 1.37 -9.02 -9.41
N PHE A 12 1.69 -8.79 -10.68
CA PHE A 12 2.55 -9.65 -11.50
C PHE A 12 4.03 -9.29 -11.44
N HIS A 13 4.39 -8.22 -10.73
CA HIS A 13 5.76 -7.70 -10.64
C HIS A 13 6.26 -7.67 -9.20
N ILE A 14 5.68 -8.48 -8.30
CA ILE A 14 6.14 -8.59 -6.92
C ILE A 14 7.28 -9.59 -6.79
N ASP A 15 8.04 -9.48 -5.71
CA ASP A 15 8.94 -10.52 -5.24
C ASP A 15 8.24 -11.36 -4.15
N PRO A 16 7.79 -12.59 -4.44
CA PRO A 16 7.14 -13.43 -3.43
C PRO A 16 8.07 -13.81 -2.27
N ASP A 17 9.37 -13.88 -2.50
CA ASP A 17 10.33 -14.27 -1.46
C ASP A 17 10.43 -13.21 -0.37
N SER A 18 10.17 -11.94 -0.71
CA SER A 18 10.11 -10.84 0.27
C SER A 18 9.02 -11.03 1.34
N LEU A 19 7.98 -11.82 1.04
CA LEU A 19 6.88 -12.08 1.97
C LEU A 19 7.16 -13.24 2.95
N LYS A 20 8.26 -13.99 2.79
CA LYS A 20 8.54 -15.19 3.58
C LYS A 20 8.89 -14.91 5.05
N GLN A 21 9.33 -13.69 5.35
CA GLN A 21 9.75 -13.29 6.69
C GLN A 21 8.77 -12.29 7.28
N GLU A 22 8.51 -12.41 8.58
CA GLU A 22 7.75 -11.41 9.34
C GLU A 22 8.52 -10.06 9.34
N PRO A 23 7.85 -8.91 9.18
CA PRO A 23 6.40 -8.67 9.18
C PRO A 23 5.74 -8.81 7.79
N GLY A 24 6.42 -9.39 6.81
CA GLY A 24 5.93 -9.54 5.44
C GLY A 24 6.02 -8.26 4.65
N ILE A 25 7.23 -7.69 4.53
CA ILE A 25 7.47 -6.47 3.75
C ILE A 25 7.55 -6.86 2.28
N LEU A 26 6.62 -6.33 1.47
CA LEU A 26 6.56 -6.68 0.06
C LEU A 26 7.52 -5.84 -0.77
N VAL A 27 8.36 -6.48 -1.57
CA VAL A 27 9.12 -5.81 -2.63
C VAL A 27 8.33 -5.84 -3.94
N VAL A 28 8.06 -4.65 -4.48
CA VAL A 28 7.50 -4.48 -5.82
C VAL A 28 8.64 -4.12 -6.77
N ARG A 29 8.80 -4.91 -7.82
CA ARG A 29 9.78 -4.68 -8.89
C ARG A 29 9.12 -3.75 -9.90
N ASP A 30 9.72 -2.59 -10.13
CA ASP A 30 9.26 -1.64 -11.15
C ASP A 30 10.49 -1.21 -11.95
N ASP A 31 10.42 -1.34 -13.27
CA ASP A 31 11.48 -1.01 -14.21
C ASP A 31 11.61 0.51 -14.42
N LYS A 32 10.56 1.29 -14.11
CA LYS A 32 10.52 2.74 -14.32
C LYS A 32 10.88 3.56 -13.10
N THR A 33 10.36 3.20 -11.93
CA THR A 33 10.59 3.97 -10.69
C THR A 33 11.61 3.33 -9.76
N GLY A 34 12.15 2.17 -10.13
CA GLY A 34 12.98 1.34 -9.27
C GLY A 34 12.13 0.48 -8.33
N ALA A 35 12.77 -0.55 -7.79
CA ALA A 35 12.13 -1.42 -6.81
C ALA A 35 11.80 -0.62 -5.53
N ARG A 36 10.67 -0.96 -4.90
CA ARG A 36 10.25 -0.33 -3.65
C ARG A 36 9.71 -1.36 -2.67
N GLU A 37 9.87 -1.06 -1.40
CA GLU A 37 9.26 -1.81 -0.31
C GLU A 37 7.90 -1.22 0.04
N VAL A 38 6.94 -2.09 0.34
CA VAL A 38 5.63 -1.71 0.82
C VAL A 38 5.35 -2.44 2.12
N TYR A 39 5.08 -1.66 3.16
CA TYR A 39 4.90 -2.17 4.51
C TYR A 39 3.41 -2.47 4.76
N PRO A 40 3.10 -3.56 5.49
CA PRO A 40 1.73 -3.85 5.86
C PRO A 40 1.29 -2.95 7.02
N PHE A 41 0.32 -2.07 6.77
CA PHE A 41 -0.35 -1.27 7.81
C PHE A 41 -1.53 -2.03 8.44
N TYR A 42 -1.27 -3.31 8.73
CA TYR A 42 -1.99 -4.30 9.54
C TYR A 42 -1.23 -5.61 9.33
N PRO A 43 -0.05 -5.79 9.98
CA PRO A 43 0.75 -7.01 9.82
C PRO A 43 -0.04 -8.29 10.10
N GLU A 44 -1.11 -8.19 10.90
CA GLU A 44 -2.04 -9.28 11.18
C GLU A 44 -2.69 -9.83 9.91
N TRP A 45 -2.92 -9.00 8.88
CA TRP A 45 -3.45 -9.46 7.59
C TRP A 45 -2.46 -10.31 6.81
N TRP A 46 -1.15 -10.04 6.93
CA TRP A 46 -0.12 -10.91 6.35
C TRP A 46 -0.19 -12.31 6.97
N GLN A 47 -0.40 -12.38 8.28
CA GLN A 47 -0.56 -13.63 9.02
C GLN A 47 -1.88 -14.34 8.73
N GLN A 48 -3.01 -13.65 8.87
CA GLN A 48 -4.36 -14.21 8.73
C GLN A 48 -4.63 -14.72 7.30
N TRP A 49 -4.07 -14.07 6.29
CA TRP A 49 -4.24 -14.47 4.89
C TRP A 49 -3.06 -15.27 4.34
N GLN A 50 -2.09 -15.61 5.19
CA GLN A 50 -0.91 -16.41 4.84
C GLN A 50 -0.20 -15.88 3.59
N LEU A 51 0.07 -14.57 3.54
CA LEU A 51 0.53 -13.90 2.33
C LEU A 51 1.95 -14.31 1.89
N TRP A 52 2.69 -15.10 2.68
CA TRP A 52 3.91 -15.78 2.24
C TRP A 52 3.65 -16.91 1.24
N ASN A 53 2.41 -17.40 1.13
CA ASN A 53 2.01 -18.49 0.24
C ASN A 53 1.09 -17.98 -0.88
N VAL A 54 1.59 -17.01 -1.65
CA VAL A 54 0.86 -16.42 -2.78
C VAL A 54 1.09 -17.22 -4.06
N ASP A 55 0.00 -17.63 -4.71
CA ASP A 55 0.02 -18.18 -6.07
C ASP A 55 -0.35 -17.07 -7.06
N ILE A 56 0.63 -16.60 -7.83
CA ILE A 56 0.42 -15.57 -8.85
C ILE A 56 0.03 -16.28 -10.15
N PRO A 57 -1.19 -16.08 -10.66
CA PRO A 57 -1.64 -16.77 -11.85
C PRO A 57 -0.81 -16.34 -13.07
N LYS A 58 -0.43 -17.32 -13.88
CA LYS A 58 0.18 -17.07 -15.19
C LYS A 58 -0.87 -16.47 -16.12
N VAL A 59 -0.69 -15.19 -16.48
CA VAL A 59 -1.59 -14.46 -17.37
C VAL A 59 -0.82 -13.87 -18.53
N SER A 60 -1.46 -13.74 -19.69
CA SER A 60 -0.92 -13.00 -20.83
C SER A 60 -1.41 -11.55 -20.84
N GLY A 61 -0.51 -10.63 -21.17
CA GLY A 61 -0.77 -9.21 -21.35
C GLY A 61 0.40 -8.56 -22.06
N MET A 62 0.12 -7.69 -23.04
CA MET A 62 1.17 -7.00 -23.81
C MET A 62 1.76 -5.81 -23.06
N ASP A 63 1.01 -5.25 -22.10
CA ASP A 63 1.40 -4.09 -21.31
C ASP A 63 0.70 -4.08 -19.93
N ASN A 64 1.07 -3.10 -19.11
CA ASN A 64 0.50 -2.90 -17.77
C ASN A 64 -1.01 -2.61 -17.80
N SER A 65 -1.54 -2.08 -18.91
CA SER A 65 -2.97 -1.83 -19.06
C SER A 65 -3.74 -3.14 -19.21
N ALA A 66 -3.27 -4.02 -20.10
CA ALA A 66 -3.83 -5.34 -20.32
C ALA A 66 -3.76 -6.19 -19.05
N LEU A 67 -2.61 -6.24 -18.37
CA LEU A 67 -2.45 -6.94 -17.10
C LEU A 67 -3.39 -6.39 -16.02
N GLY A 68 -3.46 -5.06 -15.88
CA GLY A 68 -4.37 -4.42 -14.93
C GLY A 68 -5.85 -4.70 -15.21
N MET A 69 -6.22 -4.85 -16.48
CA MET A 69 -7.57 -5.24 -16.88
C MET A 69 -7.88 -6.70 -16.50
N ARG A 70 -6.92 -7.62 -16.59
CA ARG A 70 -7.12 -9.02 -16.14
C ARG A 70 -7.47 -9.09 -14.66
N VAL A 71 -6.75 -8.34 -13.82
CA VAL A 71 -7.04 -8.24 -12.37
C VAL A 71 -8.43 -7.63 -12.13
N THR A 72 -8.79 -6.59 -12.89
CA THR A 72 -10.12 -5.98 -12.78
C THR A 72 -11.23 -6.96 -13.11
N GLN A 73 -11.08 -7.73 -14.20
CA GLN A 73 -12.08 -8.73 -14.58
C GLN A 73 -12.13 -9.89 -13.56
N ALA A 74 -11.00 -10.30 -13.00
CA ALA A 74 -10.96 -11.32 -11.95
C ALA A 74 -11.70 -10.88 -10.69
N LEU A 75 -11.38 -9.68 -10.16
CA LEU A 75 -12.05 -9.15 -8.97
C LEU A 75 -13.55 -8.89 -9.21
N LYS A 76 -13.93 -8.49 -10.42
CA LYS A 76 -15.35 -8.35 -10.80
C LYS A 76 -16.11 -9.68 -10.68
N ARG A 77 -15.50 -10.81 -11.08
CA ARG A 77 -16.10 -12.14 -10.90
C ARG A 77 -16.30 -12.52 -9.43
N TYR A 78 -15.50 -11.95 -8.54
CA TYR A 78 -15.63 -12.11 -7.09
C TYR A 78 -16.54 -11.05 -6.43
N GLY A 79 -17.24 -10.23 -7.22
CA GLY A 79 -18.15 -9.19 -6.71
C GLY A 79 -17.47 -7.87 -6.34
N PHE A 80 -16.19 -7.69 -6.66
CA PHE A 80 -15.45 -6.45 -6.37
C PHE A 80 -15.18 -5.64 -7.65
N PHE A 81 -15.91 -4.54 -7.82
CA PHE A 81 -15.98 -3.81 -9.10
C PHE A 81 -14.93 -2.71 -9.26
N LYS A 82 -14.22 -2.30 -8.20
CA LYS A 82 -13.27 -1.18 -8.22
C LYS A 82 -11.94 -1.54 -7.53
N PRO A 83 -11.08 -2.37 -8.15
CA PRO A 83 -9.75 -2.76 -7.62
C PRO A 83 -8.94 -1.58 -7.09
N TYR A 84 -8.97 -0.46 -7.82
CA TYR A 84 -8.24 0.76 -7.49
C TYR A 84 -8.69 1.40 -6.16
N ASN A 85 -9.89 1.08 -5.65
CA ASN A 85 -10.30 1.53 -4.33
C ASN A 85 -9.48 0.89 -3.21
N LEU A 86 -8.90 -0.30 -3.42
CA LEU A 86 -8.01 -0.92 -2.43
C LEU A 86 -6.73 -0.10 -2.24
N ARG A 87 -6.24 0.47 -3.35
CA ARG A 87 -5.11 1.42 -3.37
C ARG A 87 -5.43 2.67 -2.54
N HIS A 88 -6.59 3.27 -2.80
CA HIS A 88 -7.06 4.43 -2.03
C HIS A 88 -7.28 4.12 -0.55
N ALA A 89 -7.86 2.95 -0.24
CA ALA A 89 -8.11 2.53 1.13
C ALA A 89 -6.82 2.35 1.92
N TRP A 90 -5.76 1.82 1.30
CA TRP A 90 -4.44 1.75 1.92
C TRP A 90 -3.88 3.14 2.21
N ALA A 91 -3.94 4.07 1.25
CA ALA A 91 -3.42 5.43 1.44
C ALA A 91 -4.14 6.18 2.57
N VAL A 92 -5.46 6.03 2.67
CA VAL A 92 -6.23 6.61 3.77
C VAL A 92 -5.84 5.94 5.09
N ARG A 93 -5.70 4.61 5.11
CA ARG A 93 -5.26 3.88 6.31
C ARG A 93 -3.90 4.36 6.81
N THR A 94 -2.93 4.60 5.93
CA THR A 94 -1.62 5.09 6.38
C THR A 94 -1.66 6.45 7.07
N LEU A 95 -2.66 7.29 6.75
CA LEU A 95 -2.91 8.54 7.49
C LEU A 95 -3.36 8.27 8.92
N GLU A 96 -4.17 7.22 9.15
CA GLU A 96 -4.62 6.84 10.49
C GLU A 96 -3.47 6.29 11.36
N PHE A 97 -2.50 5.64 10.73
CA PHE A 97 -1.26 5.20 11.37
C PHE A 97 -0.23 6.33 11.55
N GLY A 98 -0.50 7.52 11.01
CA GLY A 98 0.42 8.66 11.10
C GLY A 98 1.69 8.53 10.27
N LEU A 99 1.68 7.70 9.21
CA LEU A 99 2.83 7.60 8.30
C LEU A 99 3.08 8.95 7.63
N PRO A 100 4.32 9.47 7.63
CA PRO A 100 4.69 10.63 6.83
C PRO A 100 4.28 10.46 5.37
N ILE A 101 3.71 11.53 4.80
CA ILE A 101 3.13 11.50 3.45
C ILE A 101 4.19 11.23 2.38
N GLU A 102 5.44 11.58 2.62
CA GLU A 102 6.60 11.31 1.78
C GLU A 102 6.88 9.81 1.71
N LEU A 103 6.81 9.11 2.85
CA LEU A 103 6.96 7.66 2.92
C LEU A 103 5.77 6.97 2.28
N ALA A 104 4.54 7.45 2.52
CA ALA A 104 3.36 6.95 1.83
C ALA A 104 3.51 7.10 0.31
N ALA A 105 3.91 8.28 -0.18
CA ALA A 105 4.13 8.52 -1.60
C ALA A 105 5.17 7.59 -2.21
N ALA A 106 6.31 7.40 -1.52
CA ALA A 106 7.37 6.50 -1.95
C ALA A 106 6.90 5.05 -2.05
N GLN A 107 6.22 4.52 -1.02
CA GLN A 107 5.69 3.15 -1.03
C GLN A 107 4.60 2.94 -2.10
N MET A 108 3.90 4.01 -2.48
CA MET A 108 2.91 3.96 -3.56
C MET A 108 3.54 4.19 -4.95
N GLY A 109 4.84 4.48 -5.05
CA GLY A 109 5.48 4.85 -6.32
C GLY A 109 4.88 6.11 -6.94
N HIS A 110 4.55 7.11 -6.12
CA HIS A 110 4.09 8.43 -6.53
C HIS A 110 5.15 9.48 -6.24
N SER A 111 5.17 10.57 -7.02
CA SER A 111 5.80 11.80 -6.52
C SER A 111 5.01 12.35 -5.34
N LEU A 112 5.68 13.07 -4.44
CA LEU A 112 5.03 13.73 -3.32
C LEU A 112 3.89 14.67 -3.77
N SER A 113 4.11 15.42 -4.85
CA SER A 113 3.10 16.34 -5.41
C SER A 113 1.84 15.61 -5.90
N VAL A 114 2.00 14.48 -6.60
CA VAL A 114 0.88 13.66 -7.07
C VAL A 114 0.13 13.06 -5.88
N HIS A 115 0.84 12.50 -4.91
CA HIS A 115 0.22 11.89 -3.74
C HIS A 115 -0.54 12.94 -2.91
N SER A 116 0.08 14.08 -2.61
CA SER A 116 -0.54 15.17 -1.86
C SER A 116 -1.82 15.66 -2.53
N ARG A 117 -1.80 15.92 -3.84
CA ARG A 117 -3.00 16.35 -4.57
C ARG A 117 -4.19 15.38 -4.43
N ILE A 118 -3.94 14.07 -4.37
CA ILE A 118 -4.98 13.05 -4.29
C ILE A 118 -5.46 12.85 -2.84
N TYR A 119 -4.54 12.80 -1.88
CA TYR A 119 -4.82 12.32 -0.54
C TYR A 119 -4.89 13.40 0.54
N HIS A 120 -4.33 14.59 0.32
CA HIS A 120 -4.33 15.67 1.29
C HIS A 120 -5.78 16.08 1.69
N ARG A 121 -6.74 15.98 0.76
CA ARG A 121 -8.16 16.25 1.03
C ARG A 121 -8.80 15.33 2.10
N TRP A 122 -8.17 14.20 2.41
CA TRP A 122 -8.66 13.26 3.43
C TRP A 122 -8.13 13.58 4.83
N ILE A 123 -7.14 14.48 4.94
CA ILE A 123 -6.65 14.97 6.23
C ILE A 123 -7.74 15.84 6.85
N LYS A 124 -8.14 15.47 8.06
CA LYS A 124 -9.19 16.12 8.85
C LYS A 124 -8.70 16.33 10.27
N ARG A 125 -9.42 17.13 11.05
CA ARG A 125 -9.13 17.35 12.48
C ARG A 125 -8.89 16.05 13.25
N ASP A 126 -9.68 15.01 13.02
CA ASP A 126 -9.53 13.72 13.73
C ASP A 126 -8.24 12.99 13.38
N HIS A 127 -7.69 13.20 12.18
CA HIS A 127 -6.36 12.71 11.81
C HIS A 127 -5.29 13.50 12.56
N HIS A 128 -5.41 14.84 12.61
CA HIS A 128 -4.50 15.68 13.40
C HIS A 128 -4.48 15.29 14.88
N GLN A 129 -5.65 15.07 15.49
CA GLN A 129 -5.75 14.68 16.89
C GLN A 129 -5.09 13.32 17.15
N ARG A 130 -5.39 12.31 16.32
CA ARG A 130 -4.79 10.98 16.47
C ARG A 130 -3.26 11.01 16.33
N VAL A 131 -2.74 11.72 15.32
CA VAL A 131 -1.29 11.87 15.15
C VAL A 131 -0.67 12.65 16.31
N PHE A 132 -1.33 13.71 16.80
CA PHE A 132 -0.90 14.42 17.99
C PHE A 132 -0.83 13.51 19.21
N ASP A 133 -1.87 12.71 19.46
CA ASP A 133 -1.92 11.77 20.59
C ASP A 133 -0.82 10.71 20.50
N LEU A 134 -0.53 10.19 19.30
CA LEU A 134 0.57 9.26 19.08
C LEU A 134 1.94 9.91 19.36
N LEU A 135 2.15 11.14 18.92
CA LEU A 135 3.41 11.86 19.08
C LEU A 135 3.63 12.36 20.52
N ILE A 136 2.57 12.84 21.20
CA ILE A 136 2.67 13.39 22.56
C ILE A 136 2.95 12.30 23.59
N ASN A 137 2.44 11.08 23.34
CA ASN A 137 2.61 9.92 24.21
C ASN A 137 3.83 9.06 23.86
N ARG A 138 4.63 9.46 22.86
CA ARG A 138 5.85 8.74 22.48
C ARG A 138 6.91 8.86 23.58
N ARG A 139 7.56 7.75 23.94
CA ARG A 139 8.52 7.69 25.06
C ARG A 139 9.75 8.59 24.88
N ASP A 140 10.15 8.80 23.63
CA ASP A 140 11.29 9.61 23.20
C ASP A 140 10.87 11.01 22.71
N ARG A 141 9.71 11.51 23.13
CA ARG A 141 9.27 12.86 22.78
C ARG A 141 10.26 13.91 23.31
N PRO A 142 10.67 14.90 22.49
CA PRO A 142 11.51 16.00 22.98
C PRO A 142 10.81 16.76 24.11
N LEU A 143 11.59 17.16 25.10
CA LEU A 143 11.13 17.98 26.22
C LEU A 143 11.24 19.47 25.87
N PRO A 144 10.38 20.32 26.46
CA PRO A 144 10.56 21.76 26.37
C PRO A 144 11.93 22.18 26.96
N PRO A 145 12.49 23.31 26.49
CA PRO A 145 13.76 23.86 26.99
C PRO A 145 13.69 24.28 28.46
#